data_AF-A0A1Q3KG69-F1
#
_entry.id   AF-A0A1Q3KG69-F1
#
_cell.length_a   1.000
_cell.length_b   1.000
_cell.length_c   1.000
_cell.angle_alpha   90.00
_cell.angle_beta   90.00
_cell.angle_gamma   90.00
#
_symmetry.space_group_name_H-M   'P 1'
#
loop_
_entity.id
_entity.type
_entity.pdbx_description
1 polymer ?
#
loop_
_entity_poly.entity_id
_entity_poly.type
_entity_poly.pdbx_seq_one_letter_code
_entity_poly.pdbx_strand_id
1 'polypeptide(L)'
;MEPAFRASMNWVHTWAGVVLGSLLFAIFWTGTLSVFDREIDRWMMPELRLALPRDPPTLDVLRPSIADAGRARSSFVAIILPSERQPVFRLAWRDRSGLVVRYLDPATGATLPDSGTRAASGFIYPFHYMLHVRGWDIGVWIVGLASMAMLLLCVSGVVVHRKFFADFFTFRADRQPRRAILDLHNVAGVLALPFHIAITLSGLIFFYSIYFQSSWRMFYPDRRTFVTEEIGDFSRPRLNKPGELGSLDAMVSEARSRWGGELPRAVVVRLPGDAAAYVQVSRPFEDRVSLSGDLIYFDGTTGASLHQRTEMQPVAAIQRFIVGFHLIRFRHWSLRWLYFGLGLAGCVTIATGYLFWLESRRKRFMRYGLSGFRFVEGMTVGSVSGIVIATLVFFIANRLLPMDATWLGQDRSALEIWAFLLAWLASFGHAWSRPAQAWREQCRAIGVLAIAAVGLNWITTGDHLGRSLVHSHLWPVGGTDVLLLLGAAVAIVTASRLSKNRRDAVQ
;
A
#
# COMPACT_ATOMS: atom_id res chain seq x y z
N MET A 1 -4.70 -22.05 -33.32
CA MET A 1 -5.35 -20.77 -32.92
C MET A 1 -5.50 -19.93 -34.16
N GLU A 2 -6.71 -19.48 -34.46
CA GLU A 2 -7.01 -18.74 -35.68
C GLU A 2 -6.21 -17.42 -35.72
N PRO A 3 -5.56 -17.07 -36.84
CA PRO A 3 -4.76 -15.84 -36.97
C PRO A 3 -5.52 -14.56 -36.56
N ALA A 4 -6.83 -14.51 -36.84
CA ALA A 4 -7.70 -13.40 -36.48
C ALA A 4 -7.81 -13.19 -34.95
N PHE A 5 -7.96 -14.27 -34.18
CA PHE A 5 -8.05 -14.19 -32.72
C PHE A 5 -6.76 -13.64 -32.10
N ARG A 6 -5.60 -14.10 -32.58
CA ARG A 6 -4.30 -13.60 -32.10
C ARG A 6 -4.09 -12.12 -32.45
N ALA A 7 -4.49 -11.70 -33.65
CA ALA A 7 -4.44 -10.30 -34.06
C ALA A 7 -5.33 -9.41 -33.17
N SER A 8 -6.53 -9.87 -32.86
CA SER A 8 -7.46 -9.19 -31.93
C SER A 8 -6.87 -9.07 -30.52
N MET A 9 -6.34 -10.16 -29.95
CA MET A 9 -5.71 -10.12 -28.62
C MET A 9 -4.47 -9.23 -28.58
N ASN A 10 -3.67 -9.19 -29.64
CA ASN A 10 -2.55 -8.28 -29.74
C ASN A 10 -3.00 -6.81 -29.78
N TRP A 11 -4.11 -6.51 -30.48
CA TRP A 11 -4.69 -5.17 -30.50
C TRP A 11 -5.17 -4.75 -29.11
N VAL A 12 -5.94 -5.62 -28.43
CA VAL A 12 -6.43 -5.39 -27.07
C VAL A 12 -5.26 -5.18 -26.11
N HIS A 13 -4.27 -6.07 -26.11
CA HIS A 13 -3.10 -5.98 -25.25
C HIS A 13 -2.35 -4.66 -25.43
N THR A 14 -2.11 -4.29 -26.69
CA THR A 14 -1.38 -3.06 -27.03
C THR A 14 -2.12 -1.82 -26.55
N TRP A 15 -3.42 -1.68 -26.87
CA TRP A 15 -4.15 -0.45 -26.61
C TRP A 15 -4.63 -0.33 -25.17
N ALA A 16 -5.07 -1.42 -24.54
CA ALA A 16 -5.37 -1.41 -23.11
C ALA A 16 -4.10 -1.08 -22.31
N GLY A 17 -2.94 -1.63 -22.70
CA GLY A 17 -1.66 -1.34 -22.04
C GLY A 17 -1.23 0.12 -22.18
N VAL A 18 -1.40 0.71 -23.36
CA VAL A 18 -1.04 2.14 -23.58
C VAL A 18 -1.98 3.09 -22.84
N VAL A 19 -3.29 2.84 -22.93
CA VAL A 19 -4.32 3.73 -22.35
C VAL A 19 -4.30 3.66 -20.82
N LEU A 20 -4.17 2.46 -20.24
CA LEU A 20 -4.28 2.25 -18.79
C LEU A 20 -2.92 2.14 -18.09
N GLY A 21 -1.81 2.00 -18.82
CA GLY A 21 -0.50 1.74 -18.25
C GLY A 21 -0.05 2.80 -17.24
N SER A 22 -0.43 4.06 -17.42
CA SER A 22 -0.08 5.16 -16.51
C SER A 22 -0.77 5.01 -15.15
N LEU A 23 -2.05 4.64 -15.18
CA LEU A 23 -2.84 4.34 -13.99
C LEU A 23 -2.35 3.05 -13.32
N LEU A 24 -2.13 1.99 -14.11
CA LEU A 24 -1.61 0.71 -13.61
C LEU A 24 -0.23 0.88 -12.99
N PHE A 25 0.66 1.68 -13.58
CA PHE A 25 1.98 1.96 -13.02
C PHE A 25 1.85 2.65 -11.66
N ALA A 26 0.95 3.63 -11.54
CA ALA A 26 0.72 4.32 -10.27
C ALA A 26 0.20 3.37 -9.17
N ILE A 27 -0.73 2.48 -9.52
CA ILE A 27 -1.27 1.44 -8.63
C ILE A 27 -0.17 0.46 -8.23
N PHE A 28 0.59 -0.10 -9.18
CA PHE A 28 1.68 -1.04 -8.89
C PHE A 28 2.79 -0.40 -8.07
N TRP A 29 3.19 0.84 -8.38
CA TRP A 29 4.22 1.57 -7.65
C TRP A 29 3.82 1.76 -6.18
N THR A 30 2.65 2.34 -5.94
CA THR A 30 2.17 2.61 -4.58
C THR A 30 1.81 1.32 -3.82
N GLY A 31 1.33 0.29 -4.51
CA GLY A 31 1.12 -1.04 -3.93
C GLY A 31 2.41 -1.72 -3.51
N THR A 32 3.47 -1.60 -4.34
CA THR A 32 4.81 -2.11 -4.04
C THR A 32 5.40 -1.43 -2.81
N LEU A 33 5.27 -0.11 -2.70
CA LEU A 33 5.70 0.63 -1.50
C LEU A 33 4.87 0.25 -0.26
N SER A 34 3.59 -0.07 -0.44
CA SER A 34 2.69 -0.44 0.67
C SER A 34 3.06 -1.75 1.35
N VAL A 35 3.88 -2.61 0.73
CA VAL A 35 4.47 -3.79 1.39
C VAL A 35 5.25 -3.38 2.64
N PHE A 36 5.91 -2.21 2.58
CA PHE A 36 6.73 -1.63 3.64
C PHE A 36 6.09 -0.37 4.24
N ASP A 37 4.75 -0.26 4.24
CA ASP A 37 4.04 0.92 4.76
C ASP A 37 4.44 1.27 6.19
N ARG A 38 4.59 0.28 7.08
CA ARG A 38 5.03 0.50 8.48
C ARG A 38 6.46 1.00 8.59
N GLU A 39 7.36 0.49 7.75
CA GLU A 39 8.76 0.91 7.78
C GLU A 39 8.91 2.34 7.25
N ILE A 40 8.15 2.69 6.21
CA ILE A 40 8.08 4.06 5.69
C ILE A 40 7.38 4.98 6.70
N ASP A 41 6.33 4.54 7.40
CA ASP A 41 5.72 5.29 8.49
C ASP A 41 6.76 5.62 9.57
N ARG A 42 7.58 4.66 10.01
CA ARG A 42 8.66 4.92 10.98
C ARG A 42 9.76 5.82 10.43
N TRP A 43 10.00 5.77 9.12
CA TRP A 43 10.89 6.72 8.47
C TRP A 43 10.28 8.13 8.53
N MET A 44 8.98 8.30 8.27
CA MET A 44 8.26 9.58 8.19
C MET A 44 7.80 10.16 9.55
N MET A 45 7.59 9.33 10.56
CA MET A 45 7.10 9.67 11.90
C MET A 45 8.14 9.29 12.96
N PRO A 46 9.08 10.19 13.31
CA PRO A 46 10.16 9.89 14.25
C PRO A 46 9.67 9.44 15.63
N GLU A 47 8.48 9.88 16.05
CA GLU A 47 7.86 9.56 17.33
C GLU A 47 7.52 8.06 17.45
N LEU A 48 7.42 7.34 16.32
CA LEU A 48 7.13 5.91 16.28
C LEU A 48 8.39 5.02 16.35
N ARG A 49 9.58 5.61 16.44
CA ARG A 49 10.88 4.89 16.46
C ARG A 49 11.22 4.32 17.84
N LEU A 50 10.22 3.79 18.56
CA LEU A 50 10.42 3.15 19.86
C LEU A 50 11.02 1.74 19.71
N ALA A 51 11.63 1.25 20.79
CA ALA A 51 11.96 -0.16 20.90
C ALA A 51 10.69 -0.95 21.29
N LEU A 52 10.56 -2.18 20.76
CA LEU A 52 9.49 -3.07 21.20
C LEU A 52 9.73 -3.43 22.69
N PRO A 53 8.71 -3.34 23.56
CA PRO A 53 8.83 -3.75 24.95
C PRO A 53 9.23 -5.23 25.08
N ARG A 54 9.99 -5.56 26.14
CA ARG A 54 10.37 -6.95 26.45
C ARG A 54 9.18 -7.75 26.96
N ASP A 55 8.40 -7.15 27.85
CA ASP A 55 7.21 -7.76 28.43
C ASP A 55 5.95 -7.27 27.71
N PRO A 56 4.88 -8.09 27.64
CA PRO A 56 3.61 -7.66 27.09
C PRO A 56 3.11 -6.41 27.84
N PRO A 57 2.77 -5.32 27.13
CA PRO A 57 2.28 -4.12 27.79
C PRO A 57 0.87 -4.37 28.36
N THR A 58 0.59 -3.75 29.50
CA THR A 58 -0.79 -3.68 30.05
C THR A 58 -1.68 -2.90 29.09
N LEU A 59 -2.90 -3.38 28.86
CA LEU A 59 -3.93 -2.70 28.09
C LEU A 59 -4.79 -1.80 28.98
N ASP A 60 -4.80 -2.00 30.29
CA ASP A 60 -5.59 -1.21 31.23
C ASP A 60 -5.10 0.25 31.31
N VAL A 61 -3.84 0.53 30.95
CA VAL A 61 -3.34 1.92 30.78
C VAL A 61 -4.07 2.69 29.66
N LEU A 62 -4.77 2.00 28.76
CA LEU A 62 -5.51 2.62 27.65
C LEU A 62 -6.91 3.09 28.06
N ARG A 63 -7.38 2.75 29.27
CA ARG A 63 -8.72 3.12 29.77
C ARG A 63 -9.05 4.61 29.61
N PRO A 64 -8.16 5.57 29.92
CA PRO A 64 -8.46 6.99 29.71
C PRO A 64 -8.78 7.33 28.25
N SER A 65 -8.02 6.77 27.31
CA SER A 65 -8.24 6.99 25.87
C SER A 65 -9.51 6.28 25.37
N ILE A 66 -9.88 5.14 25.95
CA ILE A 66 -11.14 4.47 25.64
C ILE A 66 -12.34 5.28 26.19
N ALA A 67 -12.18 5.88 27.37
CA ALA A 67 -13.19 6.76 27.95
C ALA A 67 -13.42 8.02 27.09
N ASP A 68 -12.36 8.61 26.50
CA ASP A 68 -12.49 9.69 25.51
C ASP A 68 -13.42 9.29 24.35
N ALA A 69 -13.20 8.11 23.77
CA ALA A 69 -14.04 7.61 22.69
C ALA A 69 -15.49 7.31 23.14
N GLY A 70 -15.67 6.88 24.39
CA GLY A 70 -16.98 6.74 25.02
C GLY A 70 -17.72 8.06 25.14
N ARG A 71 -17.03 9.13 25.59
CA ARG A 71 -17.56 10.50 25.65
C ARG A 71 -17.94 11.04 24.27
N ALA A 72 -17.16 10.70 23.25
CA ALA A 72 -17.48 10.99 21.85
C ALA A 72 -18.67 10.17 21.29
N ARG A 73 -19.28 9.30 22.11
CA ARG A 73 -20.33 8.32 21.72
C ARG A 73 -19.91 7.46 20.53
N SER A 74 -18.62 7.12 20.43
CA SER A 74 -18.14 6.24 19.37
C SER A 74 -18.81 4.87 19.47
N SER A 75 -18.97 4.19 18.34
CA SER A 75 -19.49 2.82 18.30
C SER A 75 -18.41 1.78 18.59
N PHE A 76 -17.13 2.15 18.44
CA PHE A 76 -16.01 1.27 18.71
C PHE A 76 -14.72 2.04 19.03
N VAL A 77 -13.79 1.36 19.70
CA VAL A 77 -12.37 1.71 19.80
C VAL A 77 -11.56 0.51 19.35
N ALA A 78 -10.83 0.63 18.26
CA ALA A 78 -9.91 -0.40 17.79
C ALA A 78 -8.52 -0.14 18.35
N ILE A 79 -7.97 -1.11 19.07
CA ILE A 79 -6.64 -1.10 19.68
C ILE A 79 -5.81 -2.13 18.92
N ILE A 80 -4.79 -1.67 18.22
CA ILE A 80 -3.79 -2.55 17.61
C ILE A 80 -2.61 -2.63 18.59
N LEU A 81 -2.25 -3.85 18.98
CA LEU A 81 -1.15 -4.08 19.91
C LEU A 81 0.21 -3.83 19.24
N PRO A 82 1.24 -3.46 20.02
CA PRO A 82 2.59 -3.28 19.51
C PRO A 82 3.12 -4.54 18.83
N SER A 83 3.84 -4.34 17.73
CA SER A 83 4.55 -5.41 17.03
C SER A 83 5.93 -4.94 16.58
N GLU A 84 6.77 -5.85 16.09
CA GLU A 84 8.13 -5.55 15.61
C GLU A 84 8.16 -4.38 14.60
N ARG A 85 7.17 -4.33 13.70
CA ARG A 85 7.05 -3.28 12.69
C ARG A 85 6.51 -1.97 13.23
N GLN A 86 5.69 -2.03 14.27
CA GLN A 86 4.99 -0.88 14.82
C GLN A 86 4.98 -1.02 16.35
N PRO A 87 6.06 -0.60 17.03
CA PRO A 87 6.29 -0.84 18.46
C PRO A 87 5.54 0.16 19.34
N VAL A 88 4.30 0.48 18.98
CA VAL A 88 3.41 1.42 19.67
C VAL A 88 2.00 0.85 19.71
N PHE A 89 1.19 1.25 20.69
CA PHE A 89 -0.25 1.06 20.58
C PHE A 89 -0.81 1.98 19.50
N ARG A 90 -1.74 1.48 18.68
CA ARG A 90 -2.51 2.33 17.76
C ARG A 90 -3.99 2.20 18.07
N LEU A 91 -4.55 3.29 18.57
CA LEU A 91 -5.97 3.44 18.86
C LEU A 91 -6.65 4.14 17.70
N ALA A 92 -7.83 3.65 17.30
CA ALA A 92 -8.66 4.29 16.29
C ALA A 92 -10.13 4.21 16.68
N TRP A 93 -10.82 5.36 16.67
CA TRP A 93 -12.26 5.46 16.89
C TRP A 93 -12.84 6.54 15.97
N ARG A 94 -14.18 6.62 15.90
CA ARG A 94 -14.85 7.71 15.19
C ARG A 94 -15.53 8.67 16.16
N ASP A 95 -15.36 9.96 15.94
CA ASP A 95 -16.12 11.01 16.60
C ASP A 95 -16.95 11.80 15.57
N ARG A 96 -17.47 12.98 15.95
CA ARG A 96 -18.26 13.85 15.06
C ARG A 96 -17.44 14.45 13.91
N SER A 97 -16.13 14.62 14.10
CA SER A 97 -15.20 15.21 13.13
C SER A 97 -14.67 14.17 12.14
N GLY A 98 -14.63 12.89 12.52
CA GLY A 98 -14.23 11.81 11.64
C GLY A 98 -13.53 10.67 12.36
N LEU A 99 -12.62 10.00 11.64
CA LEU A 99 -11.75 8.96 12.22
C LEU A 99 -10.61 9.62 12.97
N VAL A 100 -10.52 9.35 14.28
CA VAL A 100 -9.39 9.75 15.11
C VAL A 100 -8.44 8.56 15.24
N VAL A 101 -7.15 8.82 15.05
CA VAL A 101 -6.07 7.84 15.26
C VAL A 101 -5.10 8.42 16.27
N ARG A 102 -4.78 7.66 17.32
CA ARG A 102 -3.75 8.02 18.31
C ARG A 102 -2.72 6.90 18.42
N TYR A 103 -1.47 7.30 18.60
CA TYR A 103 -0.37 6.40 18.94
C TYR A 103 -0.02 6.58 20.41
N LEU A 104 0.19 5.50 21.13
CA LEU A 104 0.51 5.55 22.56
C LEU A 104 1.76 4.71 22.85
N ASP A 105 2.57 5.21 23.77
CA ASP A 105 3.75 4.53 24.28
C ASP A 105 3.31 3.24 25.02
N PRO A 106 3.81 2.07 24.64
CA PRO A 106 3.43 0.81 25.28
C PRO A 106 3.82 0.67 26.76
N ALA A 107 4.89 1.35 27.19
CA ALA A 107 5.40 1.23 28.55
C ALA A 107 4.63 2.12 29.53
N THR A 108 4.17 3.29 29.07
CA THR A 108 3.53 4.29 29.94
C THR A 108 2.04 4.48 29.69
N GLY A 109 1.53 4.08 28.52
CA GLY A 109 0.19 4.45 28.05
C GLY A 109 0.05 5.93 27.69
N ALA A 110 1.13 6.70 27.69
CA ALA A 110 1.10 8.11 27.30
C ALA A 110 0.81 8.26 25.81
N THR A 111 0.01 9.28 25.46
CA THR A 111 -0.23 9.61 24.05
C THR A 111 1.04 10.21 23.45
N LEU A 112 1.49 9.63 22.34
CA LEU A 112 2.59 10.17 21.55
C LEU A 112 2.12 11.42 20.80
N PRO A 113 3.02 12.39 20.55
CA PRO A 113 2.68 13.57 19.75
C PRO A 113 2.10 13.15 18.39
N ASP A 114 1.09 13.89 17.92
CA ASP A 114 0.59 13.69 16.56
C ASP A 114 1.69 14.10 15.58
N SER A 115 2.11 13.16 14.74
CA SER A 115 3.12 13.41 13.70
C SER A 115 2.63 14.36 12.61
N GLY A 116 1.34 14.74 12.56
CA GLY A 116 0.80 15.72 11.62
C GLY A 116 0.87 15.31 10.15
N THR A 117 1.13 14.02 9.90
CA THR A 117 1.31 13.44 8.56
C THR A 117 0.46 12.18 8.42
N ARG A 118 0.02 11.90 7.20
CA ARG A 118 -0.62 10.62 6.85
C ARG A 118 0.40 9.52 6.53
N ALA A 119 1.66 9.89 6.27
CA ALA A 119 2.75 9.00 5.87
C ALA A 119 2.33 7.90 4.87
N ALA A 120 2.93 6.72 4.92
CA ALA A 120 2.66 5.66 3.96
C ALA A 120 1.32 4.97 4.23
N SER A 121 1.03 4.58 5.47
CA SER A 121 -0.21 3.86 5.79
C SER A 121 -1.47 4.70 5.62
N GLY A 122 -1.38 6.02 5.76
CA GLY A 122 -2.52 6.94 5.62
C GLY A 122 -2.63 7.61 4.26
N PHE A 123 -1.57 7.62 3.44
CA PHE A 123 -1.61 8.19 2.09
C PHE A 123 -1.22 7.20 0.98
N ILE A 124 -0.01 6.63 1.00
CA ILE A 124 0.47 5.72 -0.07
C ILE A 124 -0.41 4.48 -0.19
N TYR A 125 -0.74 3.85 0.94
CA TYR A 125 -1.60 2.66 0.97
C TYR A 125 -3.03 2.97 0.49
N PRO A 126 -3.72 4.04 0.94
CA PRO A 126 -4.99 4.44 0.35
C PRO A 126 -4.90 4.87 -1.11
N PHE A 127 -3.82 5.53 -1.53
CA PHE A 127 -3.64 5.91 -2.93
C PHE A 127 -3.63 4.68 -3.86
N HIS A 128 -3.03 3.56 -3.42
CA HIS A 128 -3.00 2.32 -4.19
C HIS A 128 -4.40 1.80 -4.58
N TYR A 129 -5.38 1.87 -3.68
CA TYR A 129 -6.71 1.30 -3.94
C TYR A 129 -7.81 2.32 -4.23
N MET A 130 -7.59 3.61 -3.99
CA MET A 130 -8.59 4.65 -4.26
C MET A 130 -8.03 5.95 -4.87
N LEU A 131 -6.74 6.04 -5.20
CA LEU A 131 -6.09 7.22 -5.81
C LEU A 131 -6.29 8.53 -5.03
N HIS A 132 -6.61 8.44 -3.74
CA HIS A 132 -7.05 9.57 -2.91
C HIS A 132 -8.38 10.23 -3.32
N VAL A 133 -9.18 9.58 -4.18
CA VAL A 133 -10.50 10.06 -4.63
C VAL A 133 -11.61 9.39 -3.81
N ARG A 134 -12.05 10.06 -2.75
CA ARG A 134 -12.96 9.49 -1.73
C ARG A 134 -14.46 9.64 -2.03
N GLY A 135 -14.83 10.59 -2.89
CA GLY A 135 -16.23 10.85 -3.21
C GLY A 135 -16.89 9.65 -3.89
N TRP A 136 -18.01 9.17 -3.33
CA TRP A 136 -18.83 8.10 -3.91
C TRP A 136 -18.08 6.81 -4.25
N ASP A 137 -16.99 6.52 -3.53
CA ASP A 137 -16.08 5.40 -3.81
C ASP A 137 -15.54 5.36 -5.26
N ILE A 138 -15.55 6.50 -5.97
CA ILE A 138 -15.12 6.59 -7.37
C ILE A 138 -13.70 6.10 -7.56
N GLY A 139 -12.80 6.43 -6.63
CA GLY A 139 -11.43 5.95 -6.66
C GLY A 139 -11.33 4.42 -6.67
N VAL A 140 -12.16 3.75 -5.85
CA VAL A 140 -12.19 2.27 -5.80
C VAL A 140 -12.73 1.70 -7.10
N TRP A 141 -13.77 2.29 -7.68
CA TRP A 141 -14.29 1.87 -8.99
C TRP A 141 -13.27 2.02 -10.12
N ILE A 142 -12.51 3.13 -10.14
CA ILE A 142 -11.46 3.35 -11.13
C ILE A 142 -10.37 2.27 -11.01
N VAL A 143 -9.90 2.00 -9.78
CA VAL A 143 -8.89 0.96 -9.53
C VAL A 143 -9.44 -0.45 -9.81
N GLY A 144 -10.71 -0.70 -9.52
CA GLY A 144 -11.40 -1.95 -9.84
C GLY A 144 -11.47 -2.21 -11.35
N LEU A 145 -11.84 -1.21 -12.14
CA LEU A 145 -11.84 -1.30 -13.61
C LEU A 145 -10.42 -1.49 -14.16
N ALA A 146 -9.43 -0.78 -13.61
CA ALA A 146 -8.03 -0.97 -13.96
C ALA A 146 -7.57 -2.40 -13.64
N SER A 147 -8.01 -2.98 -12.52
CA SER A 147 -7.71 -4.35 -12.12
C SER A 147 -8.32 -5.37 -13.10
N MET A 148 -9.58 -5.19 -13.50
CA MET A 148 -10.22 -6.03 -14.53
C MET A 148 -9.46 -5.96 -15.87
N ALA A 149 -9.05 -4.76 -16.28
CA ALA A 149 -8.25 -4.58 -17.49
C ALA A 149 -6.85 -5.20 -17.37
N MET A 150 -6.23 -5.17 -16.20
CA MET A 150 -4.95 -5.84 -15.94
C MET A 150 -5.07 -7.36 -16.05
N LEU A 151 -6.17 -7.96 -15.59
CA LEU A 151 -6.45 -9.39 -15.82
C LEU A 151 -6.59 -9.70 -17.31
N LEU A 152 -7.30 -8.85 -18.07
CA LEU A 152 -7.39 -8.96 -19.53
C LEU A 152 -6.01 -8.82 -20.20
N LEU A 153 -5.15 -7.92 -19.71
CA LEU A 153 -3.77 -7.77 -20.18
C LEU A 153 -2.93 -9.02 -19.92
N CYS A 154 -3.07 -9.65 -18.75
CA CYS A 154 -2.40 -10.91 -18.44
C CYS A 154 -2.84 -12.02 -19.40
N VAL A 155 -4.15 -12.20 -19.59
CA VAL A 155 -4.70 -13.24 -20.49
C VAL A 155 -4.27 -12.99 -21.94
N SER A 156 -4.45 -11.77 -22.44
CA SER A 156 -4.04 -11.40 -23.80
C SER A 156 -2.53 -11.50 -24.00
N GLY A 157 -1.71 -11.18 -23.00
CA GLY A 157 -0.25 -11.33 -23.04
C GLY A 157 0.18 -12.78 -23.23
N VAL A 158 -0.41 -13.72 -22.48
CA VAL A 158 -0.17 -15.17 -22.64
C VAL A 158 -0.53 -15.64 -24.05
N VAL A 159 -1.67 -15.18 -24.58
CA VAL A 159 -2.11 -15.52 -25.94
C VAL A 159 -1.14 -15.01 -27.01
N VAL A 160 -0.64 -13.78 -26.87
CA VAL A 160 0.27 -13.15 -27.83
C VAL A 160 1.65 -13.83 -27.82
N HIS A 161 2.15 -14.22 -26.64
CA HIS A 161 3.51 -14.70 -26.40
C HIS A 161 3.66 -16.23 -26.28
N ARG A 162 2.75 -17.03 -26.86
CA ARG A 162 2.75 -18.52 -26.76
C ARG A 162 4.10 -19.22 -27.04
N LYS A 163 4.99 -18.64 -27.88
CA LYS A 163 6.32 -19.22 -28.19
C LYS A 163 7.38 -18.99 -27.11
N PHE A 164 7.09 -18.18 -26.08
CA PHE A 164 8.05 -17.84 -25.03
C PHE A 164 8.60 -19.07 -24.30
N PHE A 165 7.80 -20.10 -24.04
CA PHE A 165 8.30 -21.33 -23.39
C PHE A 165 9.41 -22.05 -24.18
N ALA A 166 9.50 -21.85 -25.50
CA ALA A 166 10.56 -22.41 -26.33
C ALA A 166 11.81 -21.51 -26.39
N ASP A 167 11.63 -20.19 -26.31
CA ASP A 167 12.71 -19.20 -26.47
C ASP A 167 13.28 -18.68 -25.11
N PHE A 168 12.67 -19.09 -23.99
CA PHE A 168 12.95 -18.59 -22.62
C PHE A 168 14.41 -18.67 -22.19
N PHE A 169 15.14 -19.71 -22.61
CA PHE A 169 16.53 -19.94 -22.21
C PHE A 169 17.55 -19.16 -23.04
N THR A 170 17.12 -18.36 -24.02
CA THR A 170 18.01 -17.52 -24.82
C THR A 170 17.85 -16.05 -24.49
N PHE A 171 18.38 -15.63 -23.33
CA PHE A 171 18.63 -14.20 -23.11
C PHE A 171 19.75 -13.74 -24.05
N ARG A 172 19.37 -13.06 -25.15
CA ARG A 172 20.29 -12.54 -26.14
C ARG A 172 20.41 -11.04 -25.94
N ALA A 173 21.39 -10.61 -25.15
CA ALA A 173 21.80 -9.22 -25.08
C ALA A 173 22.51 -8.81 -26.39
N ASP A 174 21.79 -8.86 -27.52
CA ASP A 174 22.26 -8.35 -28.79
C ASP A 174 22.25 -6.81 -28.79
N ARG A 175 22.99 -6.18 -29.72
CA ARG A 175 23.14 -4.72 -29.79
C ARG A 175 21.86 -3.96 -30.21
N GLN A 176 20.67 -4.59 -30.19
CA GLN A 176 19.42 -3.96 -30.63
C GLN A 176 18.54 -3.56 -29.44
N PRO A 177 18.47 -2.26 -29.07
CA PRO A 177 17.76 -1.80 -27.86
C PRO A 177 16.27 -2.19 -27.87
N ARG A 178 15.63 -2.21 -29.04
CA ARG A 178 14.23 -2.62 -29.19
C ARG A 178 13.99 -4.08 -28.78
N ARG A 179 14.93 -4.99 -29.09
CA ARG A 179 14.83 -6.41 -28.73
C ARG A 179 15.07 -6.60 -27.25
N ALA A 180 16.11 -5.96 -26.71
CA ALA A 180 16.39 -5.99 -25.28
C ALA A 180 15.21 -5.51 -24.41
N ILE A 181 14.52 -4.43 -24.82
CA ILE A 181 13.31 -3.94 -24.11
C ILE A 181 12.17 -4.97 -24.17
N LEU A 182 11.96 -5.60 -25.34
CA LEU A 182 10.93 -6.63 -25.51
C LEU A 182 11.25 -7.88 -24.69
N ASP A 183 12.50 -8.32 -24.66
CA ASP A 183 12.94 -9.47 -23.88
C ASP A 183 12.75 -9.20 -22.39
N LEU A 184 13.11 -8.00 -21.91
CA LEU A 184 12.88 -7.60 -20.52
C LEU A 184 11.38 -7.55 -20.17
N HIS A 185 10.53 -7.01 -21.07
CA HIS A 185 9.07 -7.01 -20.91
C HIS A 185 8.52 -8.43 -20.76
N ASN A 186 8.98 -9.35 -21.63
CA ASN A 186 8.52 -10.73 -21.62
C ASN A 186 9.01 -11.49 -20.38
N VAL A 187 10.29 -11.33 -20.00
CA VAL A 187 10.87 -11.98 -18.82
C VAL A 187 10.18 -11.48 -17.54
N ALA A 188 10.05 -10.16 -17.35
CA ALA A 188 9.39 -9.59 -16.19
C ALA A 188 7.90 -9.94 -16.14
N GLY A 189 7.22 -9.93 -17.30
CA GLY A 189 5.80 -10.25 -17.41
C GLY A 189 5.50 -11.71 -17.14
N VAL A 190 6.25 -12.65 -17.75
CA VAL A 190 5.96 -14.09 -17.63
C VAL A 190 6.43 -14.66 -16.29
N LEU A 191 7.61 -14.28 -15.79
CA LEU A 191 8.10 -14.77 -14.49
C LEU A 191 7.17 -14.36 -13.34
N ALA A 192 6.64 -13.13 -13.38
CA ALA A 192 5.75 -12.63 -12.35
C ALA A 192 4.25 -12.84 -12.68
N LEU A 193 3.92 -13.49 -13.80
CA LEU A 193 2.53 -13.67 -14.25
C LEU A 193 1.60 -14.30 -13.20
N PRO A 194 1.97 -15.42 -12.52
CA PRO A 194 1.09 -16.01 -11.51
C PRO A 194 0.80 -15.04 -10.37
N PHE A 195 1.82 -14.28 -9.98
CA PHE A 195 1.68 -13.23 -8.97
C PHE A 195 0.81 -12.07 -9.45
N HIS A 196 1.00 -11.57 -10.67
CA HIS A 196 0.21 -10.47 -11.22
C HIS A 196 -1.28 -10.83 -11.32
N ILE A 197 -1.61 -12.06 -11.73
CA ILE A 197 -3.00 -12.53 -11.74
C ILE A 197 -3.55 -12.61 -10.31
N ALA A 198 -2.84 -13.26 -9.39
CA ALA A 198 -3.29 -13.44 -8.02
C ALA A 198 -3.46 -12.11 -7.26
N ILE A 199 -2.50 -11.20 -7.38
CA ILE A 199 -2.52 -9.91 -6.68
C ILE A 199 -3.60 -8.97 -7.23
N THR A 200 -3.81 -8.98 -8.55
CA THR A 200 -4.85 -8.16 -9.19
C THR A 200 -6.24 -8.69 -8.87
N LEU A 201 -6.44 -10.02 -8.96
CA LEU A 201 -7.71 -10.65 -8.62
C LEU A 201 -8.06 -10.45 -7.14
N SER A 202 -7.08 -10.60 -6.25
CA SER A 202 -7.30 -10.42 -4.81
C SER A 202 -7.69 -8.98 -4.45
N GLY A 203 -7.13 -7.97 -5.13
CA GLY A 203 -7.56 -6.57 -4.96
C GLY A 203 -9.01 -6.34 -5.39
N LEU A 204 -9.46 -7.01 -6.45
CA LEU A 204 -10.86 -6.94 -6.89
C LEU A 204 -11.80 -7.64 -5.90
N ILE A 205 -11.39 -8.81 -5.38
CA ILE A 205 -12.16 -9.54 -4.37
C ILE A 205 -12.22 -8.78 -3.04
N PHE A 206 -11.18 -8.02 -2.69
CA PHE A 206 -11.17 -7.20 -1.46
C PHE A 206 -12.38 -6.25 -1.39
N PHE A 207 -12.73 -5.63 -2.50
CA PHE A 207 -13.82 -4.65 -2.59
C PHE A 207 -15.12 -5.24 -3.15
N TYR A 208 -15.30 -6.56 -3.13
CA TYR A 208 -16.50 -7.21 -3.70
C TYR A 208 -17.80 -6.60 -3.15
N SER A 209 -17.85 -6.22 -1.88
CA SER A 209 -19.03 -5.64 -1.25
C SER A 209 -19.38 -4.26 -1.78
N ILE A 210 -18.43 -3.53 -2.38
CA ILE A 210 -18.68 -2.24 -3.05
C ILE A 210 -19.28 -2.48 -4.43
N TYR A 211 -18.76 -3.47 -5.17
CA TYR A 211 -19.26 -3.80 -6.50
C TYR A 211 -20.62 -4.51 -6.46
N PHE A 212 -20.87 -5.30 -5.42
CA PHE A 212 -22.06 -6.13 -5.26
C PHE A 212 -22.78 -5.84 -3.93
N GLN A 213 -23.17 -4.58 -3.69
CA GLN A 213 -23.75 -4.13 -2.41
C GLN A 213 -25.01 -4.89 -1.95
N SER A 214 -25.74 -5.49 -2.91
CA SER A 214 -27.03 -6.16 -2.67
C SER A 214 -26.98 -7.68 -2.81
N SER A 215 -25.81 -8.30 -3.00
CA SER A 215 -25.72 -9.76 -3.19
C SER A 215 -26.28 -10.56 -2.01
N TRP A 216 -26.11 -10.05 -0.78
CA TRP A 216 -26.64 -10.68 0.44
C TRP A 216 -28.17 -10.73 0.47
N ARG A 217 -28.89 -9.80 -0.20
CA ARG A 217 -30.36 -9.78 -0.21
C ARG A 217 -30.98 -10.97 -0.92
N MET A 218 -30.21 -11.65 -1.76
CA MET A 218 -30.65 -12.85 -2.46
C MET A 218 -30.74 -14.06 -1.52
N PHE A 219 -29.99 -14.04 -0.40
CA PHE A 219 -29.82 -15.20 0.49
C PHE A 219 -30.24 -14.93 1.94
N TYR A 220 -30.32 -13.66 2.35
CA TYR A 220 -30.62 -13.29 3.74
C TYR A 220 -31.72 -12.23 3.83
N PRO A 221 -32.62 -12.32 4.83
CA PRO A 221 -33.73 -11.38 5.01
C PRO A 221 -33.25 -9.96 5.35
N ASP A 222 -32.15 -9.84 6.08
CA ASP A 222 -31.55 -8.58 6.46
C ASP A 222 -30.03 -8.70 6.64
N ARG A 223 -29.35 -7.55 6.66
CA ARG A 223 -27.88 -7.48 6.72
C ARG A 223 -27.30 -8.01 8.04
N ARG A 224 -28.02 -7.89 9.15
CA ARG A 224 -27.55 -8.37 10.46
C ARG A 224 -27.53 -9.90 10.48
N THR A 225 -28.55 -10.53 9.91
CA THR A 225 -28.60 -11.98 9.74
C THR A 225 -27.43 -12.47 8.88
N PHE A 226 -27.17 -11.83 7.73
CA PHE A 226 -25.96 -12.11 6.92
C PHE A 226 -24.66 -12.02 7.74
N VAL A 227 -24.45 -10.92 8.48
CA VAL A 227 -23.22 -10.73 9.29
C VAL A 227 -23.12 -11.77 10.41
N THR A 228 -24.24 -12.16 11.02
CA THR A 228 -24.23 -13.11 12.13
C THR A 228 -24.01 -14.54 11.63
N GLU A 229 -24.67 -14.94 10.55
CA GLU A 229 -24.65 -16.31 10.04
C GLU A 229 -23.42 -16.60 9.15
N GLU A 230 -23.07 -15.67 8.25
CA GLU A 230 -21.96 -15.88 7.31
C GLU A 230 -20.61 -15.49 7.93
N ILE A 231 -20.57 -14.37 8.64
CA ILE A 231 -19.32 -13.87 9.24
C ILE A 231 -19.14 -14.44 10.66
N GLY A 232 -20.21 -14.75 11.40
CA GLY A 232 -20.11 -15.21 12.79
C GLY A 232 -19.75 -14.07 13.76
N ASP A 233 -20.09 -12.82 13.43
CA ASP A 233 -19.80 -11.67 14.28
C ASP A 233 -20.87 -11.50 15.38
N PHE A 234 -20.44 -11.35 16.63
CA PHE A 234 -21.34 -11.08 17.75
C PHE A 234 -21.67 -9.58 17.86
N SER A 235 -22.96 -9.26 18.03
CA SER A 235 -23.41 -7.90 18.31
C SER A 235 -24.63 -7.86 19.23
N ARG A 236 -24.67 -6.86 20.11
CA ARG A 236 -25.81 -6.57 20.99
C ARG A 236 -26.18 -5.09 20.95
N PRO A 237 -27.46 -4.72 21.15
CA PRO A 237 -27.89 -3.33 21.12
C PRO A 237 -27.34 -2.53 22.31
N ARG A 238 -27.25 -1.21 22.11
CA ARG A 238 -26.83 -0.26 23.13
C ARG A 238 -27.92 -0.13 24.21
N LEU A 239 -27.56 -0.12 25.49
CA LEU A 239 -28.51 0.06 26.59
C LEU A 239 -28.75 1.53 26.95
N ASN A 240 -27.87 2.43 26.49
CA ASN A 240 -27.88 3.86 26.83
C ASN A 240 -27.80 4.11 28.34
N LYS A 241 -27.14 3.21 29.06
CA LYS A 241 -26.83 3.33 30.48
C LYS A 241 -25.31 3.41 30.63
N PRO A 242 -24.77 4.23 31.54
CA PRO A 242 -23.35 4.24 31.83
C PRO A 242 -22.88 2.84 32.23
N GLY A 243 -21.74 2.42 31.67
CA GLY A 243 -21.08 1.17 32.04
C GLY A 243 -19.59 1.39 32.22
N GLU A 244 -19.02 0.79 33.26
CA GLU A 244 -17.59 0.80 33.49
C GLU A 244 -16.94 -0.40 32.79
N LEU A 245 -15.83 -0.16 32.09
CA LEU A 245 -15.09 -1.22 31.42
C LEU A 245 -14.36 -2.08 32.46
N GLY A 246 -14.51 -3.39 32.41
CA GLY A 246 -13.71 -4.36 33.15
C GLY A 246 -12.24 -4.38 32.70
N SER A 247 -11.44 -5.29 33.26
CA SER A 247 -10.02 -5.41 32.90
C SER A 247 -9.82 -6.00 31.51
N LEU A 248 -9.23 -5.19 30.62
CA LEU A 248 -8.79 -5.64 29.31
C LEU A 248 -7.66 -6.65 29.44
N ASP A 249 -6.79 -6.48 30.43
CA ASP A 249 -5.70 -7.42 30.71
C ASP A 249 -6.24 -8.80 31.10
N ALA A 250 -7.28 -8.86 31.94
CA ALA A 250 -7.92 -10.12 32.30
C ALA A 250 -8.55 -10.81 31.07
N MET A 251 -9.29 -10.05 30.25
CA MET A 251 -9.90 -10.58 29.01
C MET A 251 -8.85 -11.05 28.00
N VAL A 252 -7.75 -10.30 27.84
CA VAL A 252 -6.64 -10.68 26.96
C VAL A 252 -5.88 -11.87 27.50
N SER A 253 -5.66 -11.96 28.81
CA SER A 253 -5.00 -13.10 29.45
C SER A 253 -5.82 -14.39 29.26
N GLU A 254 -7.14 -14.30 29.38
CA GLU A 254 -8.05 -15.42 29.12
C GLU A 254 -8.05 -15.80 27.63
N ALA A 255 -8.02 -14.84 26.70
CA ALA A 255 -7.88 -15.16 25.28
C ALA A 255 -6.52 -15.84 24.98
N ARG A 256 -5.45 -15.35 25.61
CA ARG A 256 -4.09 -15.86 25.48
C ARG A 256 -3.95 -17.30 25.99
N SER A 257 -4.61 -17.64 27.10
CA SER A 257 -4.59 -19.01 27.65
C SER A 257 -5.22 -20.01 26.65
N ARG A 258 -6.32 -19.61 25.98
CA ARG A 258 -7.00 -20.42 24.96
C ARG A 258 -6.21 -20.57 23.66
N TRP A 259 -5.29 -19.66 23.37
CA TRP A 259 -4.45 -19.69 22.16
C TRP A 259 -3.01 -20.12 22.43
N GLY A 260 -2.76 -20.83 23.54
CA GLY A 260 -1.44 -21.39 23.80
C GLY A 260 -0.35 -20.36 24.11
N GLY A 261 -0.73 -19.18 24.64
CA GLY A 261 0.21 -18.14 25.05
C GLY A 261 0.46 -17.05 24.02
N GLU A 262 -0.21 -17.07 22.86
CA GLU A 262 -0.10 -16.05 21.83
C GLU A 262 -0.74 -14.70 22.23
N LEU A 263 -0.03 -13.59 21.99
CA LEU A 263 -0.58 -12.25 22.20
C LEU A 263 -1.56 -11.87 21.09
N PRO A 264 -2.73 -11.28 21.41
CA PRO A 264 -3.69 -10.86 20.41
C PRO A 264 -3.11 -9.80 19.47
N ARG A 265 -3.56 -9.82 18.21
CA ARG A 265 -3.17 -8.77 17.26
C ARG A 265 -3.88 -7.46 17.53
N ALA A 266 -5.15 -7.55 17.90
CA ALA A 266 -6.02 -6.40 18.09
C ALA A 266 -7.10 -6.70 19.14
N VAL A 267 -7.49 -5.64 19.85
CA VAL A 267 -8.62 -5.61 20.77
C VAL A 267 -9.57 -4.52 20.31
N VAL A 268 -10.86 -4.81 20.18
CA VAL A 268 -11.87 -3.83 19.79
C VAL A 268 -12.90 -3.72 20.90
N VAL A 269 -12.95 -2.55 21.55
CA VAL A 269 -14.00 -2.23 22.51
C VAL A 269 -15.20 -1.70 21.74
N ARG A 270 -16.33 -2.39 21.79
CA ARG A 270 -17.59 -1.98 21.17
C ARG A 270 -18.47 -1.29 22.21
N LEU A 271 -19.19 -0.25 21.78
CA LEU A 271 -20.05 0.56 22.63
C LEU A 271 -19.32 1.11 23.89
N PRO A 272 -18.14 1.76 23.74
CA PRO A 272 -17.38 2.28 24.87
C PRO A 272 -18.24 3.20 25.76
N GLY A 273 -18.13 2.99 27.09
CA GLY A 273 -18.85 3.76 28.12
C GLY A 273 -20.32 3.36 28.32
N ASP A 274 -20.81 2.33 27.63
CA ASP A 274 -22.18 1.81 27.80
C ASP A 274 -22.20 0.54 28.67
N ALA A 275 -23.27 0.29 29.42
CA ALA A 275 -23.47 -0.94 30.18
C ALA A 275 -23.53 -2.19 29.28
N ALA A 276 -23.85 -2.03 27.99
CA ALA A 276 -23.74 -3.10 27.00
C ALA A 276 -22.40 -3.13 26.26
N ALA A 277 -21.35 -2.45 26.74
CA ALA A 277 -20.01 -2.55 26.17
C ALA A 277 -19.55 -4.00 26.07
N TYR A 278 -18.84 -4.36 25.00
CA TYR A 278 -18.27 -5.69 24.85
C TYR A 278 -16.93 -5.60 24.13
N VAL A 279 -16.04 -6.54 24.42
CA VAL A 279 -14.65 -6.52 23.95
C VAL A 279 -14.43 -7.69 23.02
N GLN A 280 -14.00 -7.39 21.80
CA GLN A 280 -13.62 -8.38 20.79
C GLN A 280 -12.09 -8.49 20.79
N VAL A 281 -11.57 -9.69 21.06
CA VAL A 281 -10.14 -10.00 21.02
C VAL A 281 -9.85 -10.85 19.80
N SER A 282 -8.91 -10.43 18.96
CA SER A 282 -8.53 -11.11 17.72
C SER A 282 -7.21 -11.86 17.88
N ARG A 283 -7.22 -13.16 17.57
CA ARG A 283 -6.00 -13.97 17.55
C ARG A 283 -4.99 -13.39 16.55
N PRO A 284 -3.67 -13.46 16.83
CA PRO A 284 -2.68 -13.16 15.82
C PRO A 284 -2.84 -14.09 14.61
N PHE A 285 -2.53 -13.55 13.44
CA PHE A 285 -2.46 -14.28 12.17
C PHE A 285 -1.15 -13.99 11.46
N GLU A 286 -0.15 -13.49 12.20
CA GLU A 286 1.13 -13.12 11.61
C GLU A 286 1.92 -14.36 11.14
N ASP A 287 1.57 -15.55 11.63
CA ASP A 287 2.07 -16.86 11.23
C ASP A 287 1.43 -17.43 9.95
N ARG A 288 0.37 -16.80 9.43
CA ARG A 288 -0.47 -17.37 8.37
C ARG A 288 -0.86 -16.33 7.31
N VAL A 289 -1.17 -16.81 6.11
CA VAL A 289 -1.61 -15.93 5.00
C VAL A 289 -3.03 -15.42 5.23
N SER A 290 -3.93 -16.28 5.72
CA SER A 290 -5.32 -15.91 5.96
C SER A 290 -5.45 -14.96 7.15
N LEU A 291 -6.30 -13.95 7.02
CA LEU A 291 -6.68 -13.11 8.15
C LEU A 291 -7.37 -13.96 9.22
N SER A 292 -7.04 -13.75 10.50
CA SER A 292 -7.62 -14.54 11.59
C SER A 292 -9.15 -14.49 11.58
N GLY A 293 -9.76 -15.67 11.60
CA GLY A 293 -11.17 -15.88 11.94
C GLY A 293 -11.41 -15.95 13.44
N ASP A 294 -10.38 -16.27 14.21
CA ASP A 294 -10.48 -16.61 15.63
C ASP A 294 -10.71 -15.35 16.46
N LEU A 295 -11.93 -15.22 16.98
CA LEU A 295 -12.35 -14.11 17.83
C LEU A 295 -12.94 -14.65 19.12
N ILE A 296 -12.60 -13.98 20.22
CA ILE A 296 -13.31 -14.17 21.49
C ILE A 296 -13.96 -12.84 21.86
N TYR A 297 -15.23 -12.91 22.26
CA TYR A 297 -16.02 -11.79 22.70
C TYR A 297 -16.24 -11.89 24.20
N PHE A 298 -15.95 -10.82 24.91
CA PHE A 298 -16.13 -10.69 26.33
C PHE A 298 -17.15 -9.60 26.64
N ASP A 299 -17.89 -9.78 27.72
CA ASP A 299 -18.69 -8.71 28.29
C ASP A 299 -17.74 -7.61 28.76
N GLY A 300 -17.99 -6.38 28.30
CA GLY A 300 -17.11 -5.27 28.56
C GLY A 300 -17.13 -4.84 30.01
N THR A 301 -18.15 -5.17 30.79
CA THR A 301 -18.27 -4.78 32.21
C THR A 301 -17.78 -5.90 33.13
N THR A 302 -18.23 -7.13 32.91
CA THR A 302 -17.92 -8.27 33.79
C THR A 302 -16.68 -9.06 33.36
N GLY A 303 -16.24 -8.92 32.11
CA GLY A 303 -15.18 -9.76 31.53
C GLY A 303 -15.61 -11.20 31.22
N ALA A 304 -16.89 -11.54 31.40
CA ALA A 304 -17.39 -12.87 31.08
C ALA A 304 -17.32 -13.17 29.59
N SER A 305 -16.86 -14.36 29.20
CA SER A 305 -16.86 -14.81 27.81
C SER A 305 -18.31 -14.90 27.29
N LEU A 306 -18.64 -14.13 26.26
CA LEU A 306 -19.97 -14.08 25.64
C LEU A 306 -20.09 -15.02 24.44
N HIS A 307 -19.08 -15.02 23.58
CA HIS A 307 -19.11 -15.75 22.33
C HIS A 307 -17.68 -16.04 21.86
N GLN A 308 -17.49 -17.14 21.17
CA GLN A 308 -16.22 -17.48 20.54
C GLN A 308 -16.49 -17.95 19.12
N ARG A 309 -15.79 -17.34 18.16
CA ARG A 309 -15.76 -17.81 16.78
C ARG A 309 -14.42 -18.48 16.54
N THR A 310 -14.44 -19.80 16.36
CA THR A 310 -13.24 -20.62 16.07
C THR A 310 -13.21 -21.08 14.62
N GLU A 311 -14.37 -21.10 13.95
CA GLU A 311 -14.49 -21.52 12.56
C GLU A 311 -15.22 -20.45 11.75
N MET A 312 -14.85 -20.33 10.47
CA MET A 312 -15.52 -19.45 9.51
C MET A 312 -16.20 -20.31 8.46
N GLN A 313 -17.30 -19.81 7.91
CA GLN A 313 -17.90 -20.44 6.73
C GLN A 313 -16.88 -20.54 5.59
N PRO A 314 -16.91 -21.62 4.78
CA PRO A 314 -15.91 -21.86 3.75
C PRO A 314 -15.70 -20.67 2.79
N VAL A 315 -16.77 -19.99 2.39
CA VAL A 315 -16.71 -18.82 1.51
C VAL A 315 -15.99 -17.65 2.19
N ALA A 316 -16.35 -17.33 3.43
CA ALA A 316 -15.66 -16.33 4.24
C ALA A 316 -14.18 -16.69 4.46
N ALA A 317 -13.85 -17.97 4.68
CA ALA A 317 -12.48 -18.44 4.85
C ALA A 317 -11.62 -18.24 3.59
N ILE A 318 -12.15 -18.62 2.41
CA ILE A 318 -11.48 -18.39 1.11
C ILE A 318 -11.28 -16.89 0.87
N GLN A 319 -12.31 -16.09 1.10
CA GLN A 319 -12.23 -14.65 0.93
C GLN A 319 -11.15 -14.04 1.85
N ARG A 320 -11.08 -14.44 3.11
CA ARG A 320 -10.05 -13.97 4.05
C ARG A 320 -8.64 -14.45 3.71
N PHE A 321 -8.50 -15.62 3.10
CA PHE A 321 -7.22 -16.07 2.55
C PHE A 321 -6.78 -15.16 1.39
N ILE A 322 -7.66 -14.92 0.43
CA ILE A 322 -7.38 -14.06 -0.74
C ILE A 322 -7.05 -12.63 -0.30
N VAL A 323 -7.83 -12.08 0.63
CA VAL A 323 -7.59 -10.75 1.19
C VAL A 323 -6.29 -10.72 2.00
N GLY A 324 -6.01 -11.74 2.80
CA GLY A 324 -4.77 -11.85 3.57
C GLY A 324 -3.53 -11.93 2.69
N PHE A 325 -3.61 -12.67 1.58
CA PHE A 325 -2.59 -12.73 0.53
C PHE A 325 -2.31 -11.34 -0.06
N HIS A 326 -3.34 -10.53 -0.30
CA HIS A 326 -3.20 -9.17 -0.83
C HIS A 326 -2.61 -8.18 0.18
N LEU A 327 -3.00 -8.30 1.46
CA LEU A 327 -2.58 -7.37 2.51
C LEU A 327 -1.16 -7.64 3.04
N ILE A 328 -0.60 -8.84 2.83
CA ILE A 328 0.80 -9.17 3.13
C ILE A 328 1.16 -8.89 4.61
N ARG A 329 0.21 -9.20 5.51
CA ARG A 329 0.34 -8.88 6.95
C ARG A 329 1.08 -9.93 7.76
N PHE A 330 1.47 -11.05 7.16
CA PHE A 330 2.26 -12.09 7.80
C PHE A 330 3.67 -11.61 8.16
N ARG A 331 4.25 -12.15 9.23
CA ARG A 331 5.59 -11.85 9.77
C ARG A 331 6.63 -12.74 9.09
N HIS A 332 6.88 -12.48 7.80
CA HIS A 332 7.90 -13.20 7.03
C HIS A 332 8.66 -12.25 6.10
N TRP A 333 9.86 -11.84 6.51
CA TRP A 333 10.67 -10.84 5.80
C TRP A 333 11.07 -11.26 4.39
N SER A 334 11.49 -12.51 4.18
CA SER A 334 11.88 -12.99 2.84
C SER A 334 10.71 -12.94 1.84
N LEU A 335 9.52 -13.36 2.27
CA LEU A 335 8.32 -13.27 1.45
C LEU A 335 7.95 -11.82 1.15
N ARG A 336 8.11 -10.88 2.09
CA ARG A 336 7.88 -9.46 1.79
C ARG A 336 8.81 -8.92 0.73
N TRP A 337 10.10 -9.24 0.81
CA TRP A 337 11.05 -8.86 -0.24
C TRP A 337 10.73 -9.52 -1.58
N LEU A 338 10.24 -10.76 -1.58
CA LEU A 338 9.74 -11.41 -2.79
C LEU A 338 8.54 -10.66 -3.38
N TYR A 339 7.52 -10.32 -2.56
CA TYR A 339 6.37 -9.52 -3.00
C TYR A 339 6.78 -8.14 -3.52
N PHE A 340 7.72 -7.49 -2.84
CA PHE A 340 8.28 -6.21 -3.29
C PHE A 340 8.97 -6.35 -4.66
N GLY A 341 9.80 -7.38 -4.84
CA GLY A 341 10.46 -7.67 -6.11
C GLY A 341 9.47 -7.99 -7.24
N LEU A 342 8.42 -8.78 -6.96
CA LEU A 342 7.37 -9.11 -7.93
C LEU A 342 6.47 -7.91 -8.26
N GLY A 343 6.24 -7.01 -7.30
CA GLY A 343 5.58 -5.72 -7.51
C GLY A 343 6.41 -4.78 -8.41
N LEU A 344 7.73 -4.68 -8.14
CA LEU A 344 8.66 -3.96 -9.01
C LEU A 344 8.73 -4.58 -10.42
N ALA A 345 8.68 -5.91 -10.54
CA ALA A 345 8.61 -6.58 -11.84
C ALA A 345 7.35 -6.13 -12.62
N GLY A 346 6.21 -5.92 -11.94
CA GLY A 346 5.02 -5.33 -12.56
C GLY A 346 5.27 -3.92 -13.09
N CYS A 347 5.95 -3.06 -12.31
CA CYS A 347 6.36 -1.73 -12.76
C CYS A 347 7.29 -1.80 -13.99
N VAL A 348 8.26 -2.72 -13.98
CA VAL A 348 9.19 -2.95 -15.11
C VAL A 348 8.42 -3.41 -16.35
N THR A 349 7.49 -4.36 -16.23
CA THR A 349 6.66 -4.83 -17.35
C THR A 349 5.88 -3.69 -17.98
N ILE A 350 5.24 -2.83 -17.17
CA ILE A 350 4.47 -1.69 -17.69
C ILE A 350 5.40 -0.66 -18.35
N ALA A 351 6.50 -0.28 -17.70
CA ALA A 351 7.44 0.69 -18.23
C ALA A 351 8.08 0.22 -19.55
N THR A 352 8.50 -1.04 -19.61
CA THR A 352 9.07 -1.62 -20.83
C THR A 352 8.04 -1.79 -21.95
N GLY A 353 6.78 -2.04 -21.62
CA GLY A 353 5.68 -2.05 -22.59
C GLY A 353 5.51 -0.70 -23.29
N TYR A 354 5.53 0.40 -22.51
CA TYR A 354 5.52 1.76 -23.07
C TYR A 354 6.75 2.04 -23.94
N LEU A 355 7.94 1.74 -23.43
CA LEU A 355 9.20 1.95 -24.17
C LEU A 355 9.22 1.17 -25.48
N PHE A 356 8.75 -0.08 -25.48
CA PHE A 356 8.63 -0.88 -26.69
C PHE A 356 7.63 -0.29 -27.69
N TRP A 357 6.48 0.20 -27.21
CA TRP A 357 5.47 0.83 -28.06
C TRP A 357 6.02 2.08 -28.75
N LEU A 358 6.74 2.93 -27.99
CA LEU A 358 7.40 4.14 -28.48
C LEU A 358 8.48 3.80 -29.51
N GLU A 359 9.41 2.91 -29.18
CA GLU A 359 10.52 2.56 -30.08
C GLU A 359 10.02 1.92 -31.39
N SER A 360 8.97 1.10 -31.31
CA SER A 360 8.35 0.47 -32.49
C SER A 360 7.68 1.47 -33.43
N ARG A 361 7.30 2.67 -32.96
CA ARG A 361 6.58 3.69 -33.74
C ARG A 361 7.42 4.94 -34.04
N ARG A 362 8.59 5.07 -33.44
CA ARG A 362 9.49 6.23 -33.58
C ARG A 362 9.81 6.56 -35.05
N LYS A 363 10.21 5.57 -35.87
CA LYS A 363 10.50 5.78 -37.30
C LYS A 363 9.29 6.32 -38.07
N ARG A 364 8.09 5.81 -37.77
CA ARG A 364 6.84 6.23 -38.41
C ARG A 364 6.46 7.65 -37.99
N PHE A 365 6.65 7.98 -36.70
CA PHE A 365 6.48 9.34 -36.19
C PHE A 365 7.42 10.32 -36.88
N MET A 366 8.71 10.01 -36.99
CA MET A 366 9.69 10.88 -37.67
C MET A 366 9.34 11.14 -39.14
N ARG A 367 8.61 10.22 -39.78
CA ARG A 367 8.21 10.34 -41.19
C ARG A 367 6.88 11.06 -41.41
N TYR A 368 5.91 10.93 -40.49
CA TYR A 368 4.52 11.38 -40.68
C TYR A 368 4.00 12.37 -39.61
N GLY A 369 4.78 12.69 -38.57
CA GLY A 369 4.41 13.73 -37.59
C GLY A 369 3.17 13.42 -36.74
N LEU A 370 2.96 12.17 -36.33
CA LEU A 370 1.78 11.74 -35.55
C LEU A 370 1.75 12.41 -34.15
N SER A 371 0.79 13.33 -33.93
CA SER A 371 0.63 14.06 -32.66
C SER A 371 0.46 13.14 -31.44
N GLY A 372 -0.25 12.02 -31.59
CA GLY A 372 -0.45 11.04 -30.51
C GLY A 372 0.84 10.41 -29.97
N PHE A 373 1.93 10.38 -30.75
CA PHE A 373 3.20 9.85 -30.28
C PHE A 373 3.80 10.69 -29.15
N ARG A 374 3.82 12.03 -29.30
CA ARG A 374 4.37 12.94 -28.29
C ARG A 374 3.56 12.94 -27.00
N PHE A 375 2.25 12.76 -27.12
CA PHE A 375 1.39 12.62 -25.96
C PHE A 375 1.75 11.38 -25.13
N VAL A 376 1.82 10.21 -25.78
CA VAL A 376 2.20 8.94 -25.12
C VAL A 376 3.64 8.99 -24.60
N GLU A 377 4.57 9.64 -25.30
CA GLU A 377 5.96 9.82 -24.83
C GLU A 377 5.99 10.58 -23.50
N GLY A 378 5.31 11.73 -23.41
CA GLY A 378 5.26 12.50 -22.18
C GLY A 378 4.48 11.82 -21.05
N MET A 379 3.39 11.11 -21.37
CA MET A 379 2.69 10.25 -20.40
C MET A 379 3.62 9.18 -19.85
N THR A 380 4.40 8.52 -20.71
CA THR A 380 5.32 7.47 -20.28
C THR A 380 6.34 7.99 -19.27
N VAL A 381 6.99 9.11 -19.58
CA VAL A 381 8.01 9.70 -18.70
C VAL A 381 7.37 10.17 -17.38
N GLY A 382 6.27 10.94 -17.43
CA GLY A 382 5.60 11.47 -16.25
C GLY A 382 4.97 10.37 -15.37
N SER A 383 4.57 9.24 -15.95
CA SER A 383 4.07 8.10 -15.17
C SER A 383 5.18 7.30 -14.54
N VAL A 384 6.26 7.00 -15.28
CA VAL A 384 7.32 6.09 -14.81
C VAL A 384 8.28 6.81 -13.85
N SER A 385 8.94 7.88 -14.29
CA SER A 385 9.88 8.63 -13.43
C SER A 385 9.17 9.69 -12.61
N GLY A 386 8.08 10.26 -13.12
CA GLY A 386 7.37 11.33 -12.44
C GLY A 386 6.70 10.93 -11.13
N ILE A 387 6.12 9.73 -11.02
CA ILE A 387 5.56 9.27 -9.73
C ILE A 387 6.64 8.98 -8.69
N VAL A 388 7.83 8.55 -9.13
CA VAL A 388 8.99 8.36 -8.24
C VAL A 388 9.44 9.72 -7.71
N ILE A 389 9.52 10.74 -8.57
CA ILE A 389 9.78 12.14 -8.16
C ILE A 389 8.72 12.61 -7.15
N ALA A 390 7.44 12.39 -7.45
CA ALA A 390 6.35 12.78 -6.56
C ALA A 390 6.47 12.13 -5.17
N THR A 391 6.82 10.83 -5.13
CA THR A 391 7.06 10.10 -3.88
C THR A 391 8.24 10.69 -3.09
N LEU A 392 9.33 11.05 -3.76
CA LEU A 392 10.48 11.68 -3.11
C LEU A 392 10.16 13.10 -2.61
N VAL A 393 9.39 13.88 -3.38
CA VAL A 393 8.91 15.19 -2.94
C VAL A 393 8.00 15.06 -1.73
N PHE A 394 7.16 14.02 -1.65
CA PHE A 394 6.35 13.71 -0.47
C PHE A 394 7.22 13.47 0.77
N PHE A 395 8.29 12.70 0.65
CA PHE A 395 9.24 12.45 1.75
C PHE A 395 10.00 13.71 2.17
N ILE A 396 10.42 14.52 1.21
CA ILE A 396 11.10 15.80 1.49
C ILE A 396 10.15 16.79 2.15
N ALA A 397 8.92 16.92 1.65
CA ALA A 397 7.90 17.79 2.23
C ALA A 397 7.61 17.40 3.68
N ASN A 398 7.52 16.10 3.98
CA ASN A 398 7.37 15.61 5.35
C ASN A 398 8.52 16.02 6.28
N ARG A 399 9.74 16.15 5.78
CA ARG A 399 10.91 16.59 6.55
C ARG A 399 11.02 18.10 6.70
N LEU A 400 10.55 18.86 5.71
CA LEU A 400 10.71 20.32 5.67
C LEU A 400 9.52 21.10 6.22
N LEU A 401 8.30 20.56 6.14
CA LEU A 401 7.11 21.25 6.61
C LEU A 401 7.08 21.29 8.16
N PRO A 402 6.92 22.49 8.77
CA PRO A 402 6.70 22.62 10.21
C PRO A 402 5.47 21.85 10.70
N MET A 403 5.46 21.46 11.98
CA MET A 403 4.34 20.71 12.59
C MET A 403 3.00 21.43 12.51
N ASP A 404 3.03 22.76 12.63
CA ASP A 404 1.89 23.68 12.59
C ASP A 404 1.65 24.28 11.21
N ALA A 405 2.30 23.74 10.16
CA ALA A 405 2.16 24.23 8.80
C ALA A 405 0.69 24.18 8.35
N THR A 406 0.15 25.35 8.04
CA THR A 406 -1.18 25.50 7.45
C THR A 406 -1.09 26.43 6.24
N TRP A 407 -1.81 26.08 5.18
CA TRP A 407 -1.87 26.91 3.98
C TRP A 407 -3.23 26.74 3.30
N LEU A 408 -3.86 27.85 2.93
CA LEU A 408 -5.23 27.88 2.38
C LEU A 408 -6.24 27.10 3.22
N GLY A 409 -6.12 27.18 4.55
CA GLY A 409 -6.99 26.48 5.50
C GLY A 409 -6.81 24.94 5.54
N GLN A 410 -5.78 24.41 4.90
CA GLN A 410 -5.44 23.00 4.91
C GLN A 410 -4.29 22.72 5.88
N ASP A 411 -4.34 21.55 6.52
CA ASP A 411 -3.32 21.07 7.44
C ASP A 411 -2.05 20.58 6.73
N ARG A 412 -0.98 20.37 7.50
CA ARG A 412 0.30 19.85 7.02
C ARG A 412 0.13 18.59 6.16
N SER A 413 -0.71 17.65 6.58
CA SER A 413 -0.89 16.37 5.88
C SER A 413 -1.46 16.57 4.47
N ALA A 414 -2.36 17.53 4.29
CA ALA A 414 -2.88 17.91 2.99
C ALA A 414 -1.81 18.61 2.13
N LEU A 415 -0.94 19.44 2.72
CA LEU A 415 0.17 20.08 2.01
C LEU A 415 1.20 19.08 1.50
N GLU A 416 1.51 18.04 2.27
CA GLU A 416 2.35 16.93 1.82
C GLU A 416 1.74 16.23 0.59
N ILE A 417 0.43 15.97 0.62
CA ILE A 417 -0.30 15.35 -0.50
C ILE A 417 -0.34 16.29 -1.72
N TRP A 418 -0.52 17.58 -1.52
CA TRP A 418 -0.46 18.56 -2.61
C TRP A 418 0.93 18.63 -3.23
N ALA A 419 1.99 18.61 -2.42
CA ALA A 419 3.36 18.57 -2.93
C ALA A 419 3.60 17.33 -3.80
N PHE A 420 3.10 16.16 -3.37
CA PHE A 420 3.10 14.94 -4.19
C PHE A 420 2.38 15.15 -5.53
N LEU A 421 1.12 15.60 -5.50
CA LEU A 421 0.27 15.72 -6.70
C LEU A 421 0.82 16.77 -7.68
N LEU A 422 1.26 17.92 -7.17
CA LEU A 422 1.84 19.01 -7.97
C LEU A 422 3.17 18.60 -8.58
N ALA A 423 4.04 17.91 -7.83
CA ALA A 423 5.29 17.37 -8.39
C ALA A 423 5.01 16.34 -9.49
N TRP A 424 3.98 15.51 -9.31
CA TRP A 424 3.58 14.55 -10.33
C TRP A 424 3.07 15.24 -11.59
N LEU A 425 2.15 16.22 -11.46
CA LEU A 425 1.65 17.05 -12.57
C LEU A 425 2.78 17.80 -13.29
N ALA A 426 3.69 18.41 -12.52
CA ALA A 426 4.86 19.11 -13.06
C ALA A 426 5.78 18.17 -13.84
N SER A 427 5.92 16.91 -13.43
CA SER A 427 6.71 15.93 -14.16
C SER A 427 6.14 15.63 -15.55
N PHE A 428 4.81 15.60 -15.72
CA PHE A 428 4.17 15.46 -17.03
C PHE A 428 4.39 16.71 -17.89
N GLY A 429 4.18 17.91 -17.32
CA GLY A 429 4.45 19.18 -18.00
C GLY A 429 5.90 19.32 -18.46
N HIS A 430 6.84 18.92 -17.61
CA HIS A 430 8.26 18.82 -17.94
C HIS A 430 8.51 17.82 -19.08
N ALA A 431 7.88 16.64 -19.04
CA ALA A 431 8.07 15.63 -20.07
C ALA A 431 7.60 16.09 -21.46
N TRP A 432 6.45 16.76 -21.55
CA TRP A 432 5.94 17.29 -22.82
C TRP A 432 6.71 18.50 -23.36
N SER A 433 7.25 19.34 -22.45
CA SER A 433 8.04 20.53 -22.82
C SER A 433 9.49 20.20 -23.19
N ARG A 434 10.07 19.14 -22.62
CA ARG A 434 11.48 18.74 -22.81
C ARG A 434 11.64 17.28 -23.28
N PRO A 435 10.92 16.78 -24.30
CA PRO A 435 10.84 15.35 -24.63
C PRO A 435 12.22 14.69 -24.86
N ALA A 436 13.13 15.38 -25.54
CA ALA A 436 14.49 14.87 -25.83
C ALA A 436 15.41 14.75 -24.60
N GLN A 437 15.03 15.36 -23.47
CA GLN A 437 15.86 15.49 -22.26
C GLN A 437 15.15 14.93 -21.02
N ALA A 438 13.83 14.73 -21.11
CA ALA A 438 12.94 14.46 -20.00
C ALA A 438 13.39 13.26 -19.14
N TRP A 439 13.68 12.12 -19.78
CA TRP A 439 14.19 10.93 -19.08
C TRP A 439 15.45 11.22 -18.27
N ARG A 440 16.44 11.88 -18.89
CA ARG A 440 17.72 12.19 -18.25
C ARG A 440 17.52 13.14 -17.06
N GLU A 441 16.78 14.21 -17.27
CA GLU A 441 16.56 15.25 -16.26
C GLU A 441 15.73 14.73 -15.09
N GLN A 442 14.68 13.94 -15.34
CA GLN A 442 13.92 13.29 -14.29
C GLN A 442 14.73 12.23 -13.54
N CYS A 443 15.57 11.44 -14.22
CA CYS A 443 16.49 10.52 -13.52
C CYS A 443 17.51 11.26 -12.64
N ARG A 444 18.03 12.42 -13.07
CA ARG A 444 18.88 13.26 -12.21
C ARG A 444 18.11 13.81 -11.02
N ALA A 445 16.88 14.28 -11.24
CA ALA A 445 16.02 14.76 -10.16
C ALA A 445 15.74 13.67 -9.13
N ILE A 446 15.42 12.44 -9.56
CA ILE A 446 15.27 11.28 -8.66
C ILE A 446 16.55 11.07 -7.82
N GLY A 447 17.72 11.08 -8.46
CA GLY A 447 19.00 10.94 -7.76
C GLY A 447 19.23 12.00 -6.68
N VAL A 448 19.04 13.27 -7.03
CA VAL A 448 19.22 14.40 -6.11
C VAL A 448 18.19 14.36 -4.99
N LEU A 449 16.92 14.18 -5.31
CA LEU A 449 15.83 14.17 -4.32
C LEU A 449 15.95 12.99 -3.35
N ALA A 450 16.37 11.81 -3.81
CA ALA A 450 16.58 10.66 -2.93
C ALA A 450 17.75 10.87 -1.95
N ILE A 451 18.87 11.43 -2.43
CA ILE A 451 20.00 11.80 -1.55
C ILE A 451 19.56 12.91 -0.56
N ALA A 452 18.81 13.91 -1.04
CA ALA A 452 18.29 14.97 -0.21
C ALA A 452 17.34 14.44 0.87
N ALA A 453 16.45 13.49 0.55
CA ALA A 453 15.55 12.87 1.53
C ALA A 453 16.33 12.20 2.67
N VAL A 454 17.38 11.43 2.37
CA VAL A 454 18.25 10.79 3.37
C VAL A 454 19.00 11.84 4.20
N GLY A 455 19.58 12.86 3.54
CA GLY A 455 20.26 13.95 4.23
C GLY A 455 19.33 14.75 5.15
N LEU A 456 18.10 15.01 4.72
CA LEU A 456 17.10 15.70 5.51
C LEU A 456 16.61 14.86 6.69
N ASN A 457 16.45 13.54 6.53
CA ASN A 457 16.16 12.65 7.65
C ASN A 457 17.24 12.73 8.72
N TRP A 458 18.52 12.71 8.33
CA TRP A 458 19.62 12.92 9.26
C TRP A 458 19.52 14.30 9.94
N ILE A 459 19.44 15.39 9.18
CA ILE A 459 19.46 16.75 9.73
C ILE A 459 18.29 17.01 10.70
N THR A 460 17.10 16.50 10.39
CA THR A 460 15.87 16.80 11.15
C THR A 460 15.64 15.88 12.34
N THR A 461 16.18 14.66 12.33
CA THR A 461 15.92 13.66 13.39
C THR A 461 17.17 13.23 14.16
N GLY A 462 18.37 13.49 13.64
CA GLY A 462 19.63 12.98 14.17
C GLY A 462 19.92 11.51 13.81
N ASP A 463 18.95 10.78 13.26
CA ASP A 463 19.11 9.38 12.87
C ASP A 463 19.72 9.26 11.46
N HIS A 464 21.04 9.34 11.38
CA HIS A 464 21.78 9.04 10.16
C HIS A 464 21.91 7.53 9.90
N LEU A 465 22.23 7.17 8.65
CA LEU A 465 22.34 5.78 8.19
C LEU A 465 23.19 4.91 9.12
N GLY A 466 24.39 5.36 9.50
CA GLY A 466 25.28 4.61 10.42
C GLY A 466 24.62 4.24 11.76
N ARG A 467 23.93 5.20 12.40
CA ARG A 467 23.18 4.95 13.65
C ARG A 467 22.02 3.99 13.41
N SER A 468 21.26 4.20 12.34
CA SER A 468 20.07 3.41 12.03
C SER A 468 20.36 1.94 11.71
N LEU A 469 21.56 1.63 11.21
CA LEU A 469 22.00 0.25 10.93
C LEU A 469 22.51 -0.48 12.18
N VAL A 470 23.07 0.26 13.15
CA VAL A 470 23.60 -0.31 14.41
C VAL A 470 22.48 -0.64 15.38
N HIS A 471 21.46 0.21 15.50
CA HIS A 471 20.36 0.01 16.45
C HIS A 471 19.18 -0.71 15.79
N SER A 472 18.82 -1.89 16.30
CA SER A 472 17.77 -2.74 15.71
C SER A 472 16.40 -2.08 15.61
N HIS A 473 16.03 -1.24 16.58
CA HIS A 473 14.78 -0.47 16.53
C HIS A 473 14.79 0.67 15.48
N LEU A 474 15.91 0.93 14.82
CA LEU A 474 16.01 1.91 13.72
C LEU A 474 16.23 1.24 12.37
N TRP A 475 16.31 -0.10 12.29
CA TRP A 475 16.46 -0.82 11.03
C TRP A 475 15.42 -0.45 9.95
N PRO A 476 14.13 -0.17 10.26
CA PRO A 476 13.18 0.33 9.26
C PRO A 476 13.59 1.66 8.60
N VAL A 477 14.20 2.55 9.39
CA VAL A 477 14.72 3.84 8.90
C VAL A 477 15.94 3.59 8.01
N GLY A 478 16.90 2.79 8.49
CA GLY A 478 18.10 2.44 7.74
C GLY A 478 17.80 1.69 6.45
N GLY A 479 16.85 0.75 6.46
CA GLY A 479 16.39 0.02 5.27
C GLY A 479 15.79 0.96 4.22
N THR A 480 15.01 1.95 4.66
CA THR A 480 14.44 2.98 3.78
C THR A 480 15.52 3.87 3.20
N ASP A 481 16.48 4.33 4.01
CA ASP A 481 17.63 5.12 3.55
C ASP A 481 18.49 4.35 2.52
N VAL A 482 18.75 3.06 2.76
CA VAL A 482 19.46 2.19 1.80
C VAL A 482 18.70 2.10 0.48
N LEU A 483 17.39 1.87 0.51
CA LEU A 483 16.58 1.81 -0.72
C LEU A 483 16.58 3.14 -1.48
N LEU A 484 16.51 4.27 -0.77
CA LEU A 484 16.60 5.60 -1.38
C LEU A 484 17.97 5.81 -2.05
N LEU A 485 19.07 5.45 -1.40
CA LEU A 485 20.43 5.58 -1.95
C LEU A 485 20.68 4.64 -3.12
N LEU A 486 20.19 3.39 -3.06
CA LEU A 486 20.24 2.47 -4.19
C LEU A 486 19.44 3.00 -5.38
N GLY A 487 18.23 3.52 -5.13
CA GLY A 487 17.41 4.20 -6.14
C GLY A 487 18.13 5.40 -6.74
N ALA A 488 18.82 6.20 -5.91
CA ALA A 488 19.61 7.34 -6.36
C ALA A 488 20.76 6.90 -7.27
N ALA A 489 21.52 5.88 -6.87
CA ALA A 489 22.62 5.34 -7.66
C ALA A 489 22.14 4.83 -9.02
N VAL A 490 21.06 4.05 -9.05
CA VAL A 490 20.45 3.55 -10.29
C VAL A 490 20.01 4.71 -11.18
N ALA A 491 19.37 5.73 -10.63
CA ALA A 491 18.88 6.88 -11.39
C ALA A 491 20.03 7.75 -11.96
N ILE A 492 21.08 8.01 -11.16
CA ILE A 492 22.25 8.79 -11.59
C ILE A 492 23.05 8.05 -12.67
N VAL A 493 23.27 6.74 -12.50
CA VAL A 493 23.93 5.91 -13.52
C VAL A 493 23.12 5.91 -14.82
N THR A 494 21.80 5.77 -14.71
CA THR A 494 20.89 5.82 -15.87
C THR A 494 20.98 7.17 -16.59
N ALA A 495 20.90 8.28 -15.86
CA ALA A 495 21.06 9.62 -16.44
C ALA A 495 22.42 9.84 -17.11
N SER A 496 23.49 9.27 -16.53
CA SER A 496 24.85 9.35 -17.08
C SER A 496 24.98 8.56 -18.38
N ARG A 497 24.40 7.36 -18.46
CA ARG A 497 24.37 6.54 -19.69
C ARG A 497 23.56 7.22 -20.80
N LEU A 498 22.39 7.79 -20.47
CA LEU A 498 21.59 8.58 -21.41
C LEU A 498 22.32 9.82 -21.93
N SER A 499 23.26 10.38 -21.14
CA SER A 499 24.07 11.53 -21.56
C SER A 499 25.17 11.14 -22.55
N LYS A 500 25.81 9.97 -22.38
CA LYS A 500 26.87 9.47 -23.27
C LYS A 500 26.32 9.11 -24.65
N ASN A 501 25.25 8.31 -24.70
CA ASN A 501 24.64 7.87 -25.97
C ASN A 501 24.18 9.03 -26.86
N ARG A 502 23.94 10.23 -26.31
CA ARG A 502 23.58 11.41 -27.10
C ARG A 502 24.81 12.14 -27.65
N ARG A 503 25.94 12.13 -26.95
CA ARG A 503 27.21 12.69 -27.47
C ARG A 503 27.69 11.87 -28.66
N ASP A 504 27.62 10.55 -28.54
CA ASP A 504 28.02 9.59 -29.59
C ASP A 504 27.08 9.58 -30.80
N ALA A 505 25.90 10.21 -30.72
CA ALA A 505 24.94 10.35 -31.82
C ALA A 505 24.99 11.73 -32.51
N VAL A 506 25.76 12.67 -31.97
CA VAL A 506 25.97 14.03 -32.52
C VAL A 506 27.37 14.16 -33.15
N GLN A 507 28.30 13.28 -32.79
CA GLN A 507 29.53 12.98 -33.53
C GLN A 507 29.22 11.94 -34.61
#